data_AF-A0A4R3E4W7-F1
#
_entry.id   AF-A0A4R3E4W7-F1
#
_cell.length_a   1.000
_cell.length_b   1.000
_cell.length_c   1.000
_cell.angle_alpha   90.00
_cell.angle_beta   90.00
_cell.angle_gamma   90.00
#
_symmetry.space_group_name_H-M   'P 1'
#
loop_
_entity.id
_entity.type
_entity.pdbx_description
1 polymer ?
#
loop_
_entity_poly.entity_id
_entity_poly.type
_entity_poly.pdbx_seq_one_letter_code
_entity_poly.pdbx_strand_id
1 'polypeptide(L)' 'MGEPAEPADTRPFVEILVPEKFYRAVMICDCCRRPKSANDFDEEGFGICDECLRSDALIIDPDNTTRKS' A
#
# COMPACT_ATOMS: atom_id res chain seq x y z
N MET A 1 64.93 4.73 4.94
CA MET A 1 64.41 4.66 3.56
C MET A 1 64.10 3.19 3.29
N GLY A 2 62.89 2.72 3.06
CA GLY A 2 61.56 3.33 2.99
C GLY A 2 60.53 2.18 3.03
N GLU A 3 59.40 2.39 3.70
CA GLU A 3 58.24 1.50 3.58
C GLU A 3 57.31 2.13 2.52
N PRO A 4 56.91 1.43 1.46
CA PRO A 4 55.85 1.92 0.60
C PRO A 4 54.52 1.63 1.29
N ALA A 5 53.87 2.69 1.79
CA ALA A 5 52.49 2.61 2.24
C ALA A 5 51.60 2.27 1.03
N GLU A 6 50.92 1.13 1.11
CA GLU A 6 49.97 0.66 0.10
C GLU A 6 48.91 1.73 -0.18
N PRO A 7 48.56 2.02 -1.44
CA PRO A 7 47.48 2.96 -1.72
C PRO A 7 46.15 2.34 -1.30
N ALA A 8 45.50 3.06 -0.38
CA ALA A 8 44.20 2.76 0.20
C ALA A 8 43.16 2.37 -0.87
N ASP A 9 42.62 1.16 -0.67
CA ASP A 9 41.35 0.59 -1.14
C ASP A 9 40.33 1.64 -1.64
N THR A 10 40.44 2.03 -2.91
CA THR A 10 39.44 2.86 -3.60
C THR A 10 38.25 2.00 -3.99
N ARG A 11 37.42 1.64 -2.99
CA ARG A 11 36.11 1.06 -3.27
C ARG A 11 35.20 2.10 -3.91
N PRO A 12 34.59 1.82 -5.06
CA PRO A 12 33.63 2.75 -5.67
C PRO A 12 32.44 2.91 -4.72
N PHE A 13 32.20 4.15 -4.31
CA PHE A 13 31.00 4.52 -3.56
C PHE A 13 29.82 4.49 -4.53
N VAL A 14 28.84 3.63 -4.25
CA VAL A 14 27.59 3.56 -5.03
C VAL A 14 26.48 4.11 -4.15
N GLU A 15 25.85 5.19 -4.60
CA GLU A 15 24.68 5.77 -3.96
C GLU A 15 23.42 5.23 -4.62
N ILE A 16 22.52 4.62 -3.83
CA ILE A 16 21.25 4.09 -4.31
C ILE A 16 20.21 5.21 -4.21
N LEU A 17 19.84 5.80 -5.35
CA LEU A 17 18.76 6.79 -5.41
C LEU A 17 17.41 6.08 -5.30
N VAL A 18 16.61 6.47 -4.31
CA VAL A 18 15.21 6.01 -4.19
C VAL A 18 14.43 6.67 -5.32
N PRO A 19 13.67 5.93 -6.14
CA PRO A 19 12.85 6.54 -7.19
C PRO A 19 11.86 7.52 -6.54
N GLU A 20 11.85 8.77 -7.02
CA GLU A 20 10.81 9.74 -6.70
C GLU A 20 9.50 9.22 -7.28
N LYS A 21 8.77 8.45 -6.47
CA LYS A 21 7.49 7.84 -6.85
C LYS A 21 6.43 8.94 -6.97
N PHE A 22 6.40 9.63 -8.11
CA PHE A 22 5.27 10.45 -8.54
C PHE A 22 4.26 9.67 -9.39
N TYR A 23 4.33 8.34 -9.38
CA TYR A 23 3.23 7.52 -9.88
C TYR A 23 2.14 7.55 -8.81
N ARG A 24 1.14 8.40 -8.99
CA ARG A 24 -0.15 8.22 -8.30
C ARG A 24 -0.61 6.81 -8.65
N ALA A 25 -0.36 5.85 -7.77
CA ALA A 25 -0.69 4.46 -7.99
C ALA A 25 -2.20 4.37 -8.19
N VAL A 26 -2.61 4.18 -9.44
CA VAL A 26 -3.99 3.90 -9.78
C VAL A 26 -4.17 2.41 -9.53
N MET A 27 -5.03 2.07 -8.58
CA MET A 27 -5.42 0.70 -8.29
C MET A 27 -6.81 0.44 -8.87
N ILE A 28 -7.10 -0.81 -9.24
CA ILE A 28 -8.42 -1.21 -9.75
C ILE A 28 -9.17 -1.91 -8.61
N CYS A 29 -10.38 -1.44 -8.31
CA CYS A 29 -11.23 -2.08 -7.33
C CYS A 29 -11.75 -3.43 -7.85
N ASP A 30 -11.62 -4.51 -7.07
CA ASP A 30 -12.08 -5.84 -7.47
C ASP A 30 -13.61 -5.98 -7.47
N CYS A 31 -14.32 -5.14 -6.70
CA CYS A 31 -15.78 -5.10 -6.68
C CYS A 31 -16.36 -4.38 -7.91
N CYS A 32 -16.02 -3.11 -8.12
CA CYS A 32 -16.63 -2.30 -9.18
C CYS A 32 -15.81 -2.23 -10.48
N ARG A 33 -14.60 -2.81 -10.51
CA ARG A 33 -13.66 -2.81 -11.65
C ARG A 33 -13.27 -1.42 -12.16
N ARG A 34 -13.45 -0.37 -11.35
CA ARG A 34 -13.07 1.01 -11.71
C ARG A 34 -11.66 1.35 -11.22
N PRO A 35 -10.90 2.15 -11.98
CA PRO A 35 -9.65 2.72 -11.51
C PRO A 35 -9.92 3.74 -10.40
N LYS A 36 -9.14 3.66 -9.33
CA LYS A 36 -9.26 4.45 -8.10
C LYS A 36 -7.86 4.83 -7.62
N SER A 37 -7.75 5.91 -6.85
CA SER A 37 -6.47 6.27 -6.24
C SER A 37 -6.15 5.31 -5.10
N ALA A 38 -4.87 5.13 -4.78
CA ALA A 38 -4.49 4.31 -3.63
C ALA A 38 -5.11 4.80 -2.30
N ASN A 39 -5.44 6.09 -2.19
CA ASN A 39 -6.12 6.66 -1.02
C ASN A 39 -7.62 6.32 -0.95
N ASP A 40 -8.22 5.76 -2.00
CA ASP A 40 -9.63 5.33 -2.01
C ASP A 40 -9.79 3.87 -1.51
N PHE A 41 -8.73 3.27 -0.97
CA PHE A 41 -8.72 1.90 -0.44
C PHE A 41 -8.29 1.94 1.03
N ASP A 42 -8.81 1.00 1.82
CA ASP A 42 -8.36 0.79 3.20
C ASP A 42 -6.88 0.41 3.28
N GLU A 43 -6.23 0.80 4.38
CA GLU A 43 -4.81 0.50 4.68
C GLU A 43 -4.52 -1.01 4.67
N GLU A 44 -5.52 -1.85 4.93
CA GLU A 44 -5.39 -3.30 4.92
C GLU A 44 -5.30 -3.89 3.49
N GLY A 45 -5.58 -3.12 2.45
CA GLY A 45 -5.23 -3.47 1.07
C GLY A 45 -6.01 -4.63 0.46
N PHE A 46 -7.26 -4.85 0.85
CA PHE A 46 -8.11 -5.92 0.30
C PHE A 46 -8.54 -5.73 -1.17
N GLY A 47 -8.04 -4.70 -1.87
CA GLY A 47 -8.38 -4.44 -3.27
C GLY A 47 -9.83 -3.98 -3.48
N ILE A 48 -10.57 -3.66 -2.42
CA ILE A 48 -11.93 -3.11 -2.48
C ILE A 48 -11.88 -1.63 -2.08
N CYS A 49 -12.49 -0.75 -2.87
CA CYS A 49 -12.50 0.68 -2.57
C CYS A 49 -13.55 1.03 -1.49
N ASP A 50 -13.31 2.13 -0.78
CA ASP A 50 -14.16 2.69 0.29
C ASP A 50 -15.65 2.74 -0.08
N GLU A 51 -15.96 3.17 -1.31
CA GLU A 51 -17.33 3.27 -1.83
C GLU A 51 -18.06 1.92 -1.84
N CYS A 52 -17.36 0.85 -2.24
CA CYS A 52 -17.90 -0.50 -2.30
C CYS A 52 -18.02 -1.09 -0.89
N LEU A 53 -17.05 -0.82 0.00
CA LEU A 53 -17.11 -1.28 1.40
C LEU A 53 -18.27 -0.64 2.16
N ARG A 54 -18.50 0.67 1.99
CA ARG A 54 -19.63 1.36 2.62
C ARG A 54 -20.98 0.92 2.08
N SER A 55 -21.04 0.47 0.84
CA SER A 55 -22.28 -0.02 0.21
C SER A 55 -22.68 -1.40 0.74
N ASP A 56 -21.71 -2.23 1.13
CA ASP A 56 -21.94 -3.57 1.68
C ASP A 56 -22.18 -3.57 3.20
N ALA A 57 -22.17 -2.40 3.84
CA ALA A 57 -22.62 -2.22 5.21
C ALA A 57 -24.14 -2.43 5.30
N LEU A 58 -24.58 -3.68 5.12
CA LEU A 58 -25.84 -4.16 5.64
C LEU A 58 -25.78 -3.91 7.14
N ILE A 59 -26.56 -2.96 7.61
CA ILE A 59 -26.77 -2.72 9.03
C ILE A 59 -27.38 -4.01 9.58
N ILE A 60 -26.53 -4.89 10.11
CA ILE A 60 -26.97 -6.04 10.88
C ILE A 60 -27.46 -5.43 12.19
N ASP A 61 -28.76 -5.16 12.25
CA ASP A 61 -29.42 -4.79 13.49
C ASP A 61 -29.28 -5.99 14.46
N PRO A 62 -28.54 -5.83 15.57
CA PRO A 62 -28.32 -6.94 16.49
C PRO A 62 -29.58 -7.30 17.30
N ASP A 63 -30.69 -6.55 17.18
CA ASP A 63 -31.90 -6.73 18.00
C ASP A 63 -32.88 -7.76 17.40
N ASN A 64 -32.75 -8.14 16.13
CA ASN A 64 -33.71 -9.06 15.48
C ASN A 64 -33.50 -10.56 15.79
N THR A 65 -32.63 -10.94 16.73
CA THR A 65 -32.43 -12.36 17.09
C THR A 65 -33.18 -12.80 18.35
N THR A 66 -33.91 -11.92 19.02
CA THR A 66 -34.59 -12.29 20.28
C THR A 66 -36.08 -11.91 20.28
N ARG A 67 -36.93 -12.81 19.76
CA ARG A 67 -38.26 -13.21 20.28
C ARG A 67 -39.21 -13.63 19.16
N LYS A 68 -39.08 -14.88 18.75
CA LYS A 68 -40.24 -15.70 18.39
C LYS A 68 -40.03 -17.09 18.99
N SER A 69 -40.64 -17.29 20.15
CA SER A 69 -41.30 -18.52 20.64
C SER A 69 -41.74 -18.33 22.08
#